data_AF-A0A0G4PVN0-F1
#
_entry.id   AF-A0A0G4PVN0-F1
#
_cell.length_a   1.000
_cell.length_b   1.000
_cell.length_c   1.000
_cell.angle_alpha   90.00
_cell.angle_beta   90.00
_cell.angle_gamma   90.00
#
_symmetry.space_group_name_H-M   'P 1'
#
loop_
_entity.id
_entity.type
_entity.pdbx_description
1 polymer ?
#
loop_
_entity_poly.entity_id
_entity_poly.type
_entity_poly.pdbx_seq_one_letter_code
_entity_poly.pdbx_strand_id
1 'polypeptide(L)'
;MPGVQHLIDFVLNEVALRGNQGATLSDLLQAIDDFHAQTPEINQNIDHRFKSKIWSWLTTNPEVSIGQHNKWNHLTLSEAEQLDSRKTERDDPEVNQTADETPDSPPLRIFVSEERTWVAITGHPPDESKVLPLEFVLLSVIASRRSKGIVQPELVKLSGQDKRSVPKRTDALQRKGYIDKRPVQTKTARTSLCTLQRFYRHTTSVQTKEEPQSKNMIDFDSFNSSLFNILREHQLIARNDLKQLLGFDDHWRWKVLSRALRKWERIGVVQRVRAESQYERMHPCVKLLRDPSEQDLALFHEFNFDVLNKHGVRSKGPRLTPDRDHSMEVEGPSKRSPSPEDGRMDLIKEHVGESARIVPSWTPDRNLNNQIFDIIQSTGTTGITNQASTSSKK
;
A
#
# COMPACT_ATOMS: atom_id res chain seq x y z
N MET A 1 17.95 2.62 38.08
CA MET A 1 17.28 1.32 37.84
C MET A 1 15.90 1.64 37.31
N PRO A 2 15.54 1.30 36.06
CA PRO A 2 14.17 1.44 35.61
C PRO A 2 13.31 0.48 36.45
N GLY A 3 12.65 1.03 37.47
CA GLY A 3 11.87 0.25 38.42
C GLY A 3 10.55 -0.24 37.81
N VAL A 4 9.82 -1.04 38.59
CA VAL A 4 8.45 -1.52 38.32
C VAL A 4 7.55 -0.44 37.71
N GLN A 5 7.67 0.81 38.17
CA GLN A 5 6.89 1.94 37.65
C GLN A 5 7.12 2.19 36.16
N HIS A 6 8.37 2.11 35.67
CA HIS A 6 8.66 2.28 34.25
C HIS A 6 8.04 1.18 33.39
N LEU A 7 8.02 -0.07 33.88
CA LEU A 7 7.34 -1.17 33.19
C LEU A 7 5.83 -0.92 33.13
N ILE A 8 5.22 -0.52 34.26
CA ILE A 8 3.79 -0.20 34.30
C ILE A 8 3.48 0.95 33.33
N ASP A 9 4.23 2.05 33.38
CA ASP A 9 4.02 3.19 32.47
C ASP A 9 4.21 2.81 31.00
N PHE A 10 5.19 1.97 30.68
CA PHE A 10 5.39 1.43 29.34
C PHE A 10 4.17 0.63 28.89
N VAL A 11 3.73 -0.34 29.70
CA VAL A 11 2.58 -1.20 29.38
C VAL A 11 1.31 -0.38 29.24
N LEU A 12 1.08 0.59 30.12
CA LEU A 12 -0.07 1.50 30.04
C LEU A 12 -0.04 2.34 28.75
N ASN A 13 1.13 2.82 28.33
CA ASN A 13 1.27 3.51 27.05
C ASN A 13 1.01 2.58 25.86
N GLU A 14 1.44 1.32 25.93
CA GLU A 14 1.16 0.35 24.86
C GLU A 14 -0.34 0.00 24.76
N VAL A 15 -1.04 -0.09 25.90
CA VAL A 15 -2.49 -0.23 25.93
C VAL A 15 -3.17 1.04 25.39
N ALA A 16 -2.68 2.23 25.77
CA ALA A 16 -3.20 3.52 25.29
C ALA A 16 -3.18 3.63 23.76
N LEU A 17 -2.14 3.10 23.11
CA LEU A 17 -1.99 3.10 21.66
C LEU A 17 -3.02 2.22 20.92
N ARG A 18 -3.74 1.34 21.63
CA ARG A 18 -4.87 0.58 21.08
C ARG A 18 -6.15 1.42 20.98
N GLY A 19 -6.18 2.57 21.66
CA GLY A 19 -7.27 3.54 21.60
C GLY A 19 -8.64 2.92 21.91
N ASN A 20 -9.66 3.36 21.17
CA ASN A 20 -11.06 2.97 21.43
C ASN A 20 -11.37 1.48 21.18
N GLN A 21 -10.46 0.72 20.56
CA GLN A 21 -10.64 -0.73 20.36
C GLN A 21 -10.29 -1.52 21.63
N GLY A 22 -9.48 -0.94 22.51
CA GLY A 22 -8.90 -1.61 23.68
C GLY A 22 -7.84 -2.64 23.30
N ALA A 23 -6.95 -2.95 24.23
CA ALA A 23 -5.95 -3.99 24.09
C ALA A 23 -6.55 -5.38 24.37
N THR A 24 -6.11 -6.38 23.61
CA THR A 24 -6.32 -7.79 23.98
C THR A 24 -5.43 -8.18 25.16
N LEU A 25 -5.74 -9.31 25.80
CA LEU A 25 -4.82 -9.91 26.77
C LEU A 25 -3.47 -10.27 26.13
N SER A 26 -3.49 -10.80 24.91
CA SER A 26 -2.29 -11.10 24.13
C SER A 26 -1.41 -9.86 23.90
N ASP A 27 -2.02 -8.71 23.55
CA ASP A 27 -1.30 -7.44 23.38
C ASP A 27 -0.60 -7.00 24.66
N LEU A 28 -1.27 -7.16 25.81
CA LEU A 28 -0.71 -6.82 27.11
C LEU A 28 0.50 -7.69 27.44
N LEU A 29 0.36 -9.00 27.27
CA LEU A 29 1.43 -9.95 27.57
C LEU A 29 2.63 -9.74 26.64
N GLN A 30 2.38 -9.45 25.36
CA GLN A 30 3.43 -9.11 24.40
C GLN A 30 4.14 -7.80 24.77
N ALA A 31 3.41 -6.77 25.25
CA ALA A 31 4.04 -5.53 25.70
C ALA A 31 4.98 -5.74 26.90
N ILE A 32 4.63 -6.64 27.82
CA ILE A 32 5.52 -7.02 28.94
C ILE A 32 6.78 -7.69 28.39
N ASP A 33 6.62 -8.64 27.47
CA ASP A 33 7.76 -9.35 26.86
C ASP A 33 8.67 -8.39 26.06
N ASP A 34 8.08 -7.46 25.29
CA ASP A 34 8.78 -6.46 24.49
C ASP A 34 9.62 -5.49 25.35
N PHE A 35 9.12 -5.08 26.52
CA PHE A 35 9.83 -4.20 27.45
C PHE A 35 11.14 -4.83 27.94
N HIS A 36 11.07 -6.11 28.31
CA HIS A 36 12.23 -6.84 28.80
C HIS A 36 13.20 -7.22 27.67
N ALA A 37 12.69 -7.50 26.46
CA ALA A 37 13.54 -7.69 25.28
C ALA A 37 14.36 -6.44 24.93
N GLN A 38 13.81 -5.24 25.19
CA GLN A 38 14.51 -3.96 25.01
C GLN A 38 15.46 -3.61 26.16
N THR A 39 15.33 -4.26 27.32
CA THR A 39 16.14 -3.98 28.52
C THR A 39 16.90 -5.25 28.98
N PRO A 40 17.86 -5.75 28.17
CA PRO A 40 18.55 -7.01 28.45
C PRO A 40 19.42 -6.99 29.72
N GLU A 41 19.71 -5.80 30.26
CA GLU A 41 20.45 -5.63 31.51
C GLU A 41 19.68 -6.15 32.74
N ILE A 42 18.35 -6.30 32.63
CA ILE A 42 17.50 -6.83 33.68
C ILE A 42 17.29 -8.33 33.43
N ASN A 43 18.11 -9.15 34.08
CA ASN A 43 18.02 -10.61 34.02
C ASN A 43 16.83 -11.10 34.86
N GLN A 44 15.61 -10.89 34.36
CA GLN A 44 14.36 -11.20 35.06
C GLN A 44 13.62 -12.32 34.33
N ASN A 45 13.21 -13.35 35.09
CA ASN A 45 12.42 -14.44 34.54
C ASN A 45 10.96 -13.97 34.35
N ILE A 46 10.53 -13.85 33.09
CA ILE A 46 9.19 -13.38 32.69
C ILE A 46 8.23 -14.57 32.73
N ASP A 47 8.07 -15.16 33.91
CA ASP A 47 7.18 -16.30 34.13
C ASP A 47 5.72 -15.86 34.34
N HIS A 48 4.79 -16.82 34.33
CA HIS A 48 3.38 -16.55 34.58
C HIS A 48 3.14 -15.87 35.94
N ARG A 49 3.96 -16.16 36.97
CA ARG A 49 3.87 -15.50 38.28
C ARG A 49 4.19 -14.02 38.19
N PHE A 50 5.22 -13.65 37.43
CA PHE A 50 5.58 -12.26 37.18
C PHE A 50 4.48 -11.54 36.41
N LYS A 51 3.98 -12.13 35.31
CA LYS A 51 2.83 -11.59 34.55
C LYS A 51 1.59 -11.40 35.44
N SER A 52 1.32 -12.35 36.34
CA SER A 52 0.21 -12.28 37.29
C SER A 52 0.36 -11.13 38.30
N LYS A 53 1.58 -10.85 38.77
CA LYS A 53 1.84 -9.67 39.62
C LYS A 53 1.60 -8.36 38.87
N ILE A 54 2.10 -8.24 37.64
CA ILE A 54 1.85 -7.04 36.81
C ILE A 54 0.34 -6.86 36.59
N TRP A 55 -0.37 -7.94 36.27
CA TRP A 55 -1.82 -7.92 36.14
C TRP A 55 -2.52 -7.37 37.38
N SER A 56 -2.12 -7.83 38.58
CA SER A 56 -2.69 -7.32 39.84
C SER A 56 -2.42 -5.83 40.07
N TRP A 57 -1.27 -5.31 39.62
CA TRP A 57 -0.96 -3.89 39.69
C TRP A 57 -1.77 -3.08 38.69
N LEU A 58 -1.98 -3.61 37.48
CA LEU A 58 -2.80 -2.97 36.47
C LEU A 58 -4.27 -2.91 36.89
N THR A 59 -4.85 -3.99 37.41
CA THR A 59 -6.26 -4.01 37.85
C THR A 59 -6.54 -3.09 39.03
N THR A 60 -5.52 -2.81 39.86
CA THR A 60 -5.59 -1.88 40.99
C THR A 60 -5.41 -0.42 40.57
N ASN A 61 -4.86 -0.17 39.37
CA ASN A 61 -4.59 1.19 38.90
C ASN A 61 -5.91 1.90 38.51
N PRO A 62 -6.19 3.11 39.05
CA PRO A 62 -7.44 3.82 38.76
C PRO A 62 -7.58 4.24 37.30
N GLU A 63 -6.49 4.31 36.54
CA GLU A 63 -6.52 4.62 35.12
C GLU A 63 -6.89 3.41 34.25
N VAL A 64 -6.91 2.18 34.79
CA VAL A 64 -7.15 0.96 34.00
C VAL A 64 -8.58 0.47 34.17
N SER A 65 -9.21 0.17 33.04
CA SER A 65 -10.54 -0.44 33.00
C SER A 65 -10.55 -1.68 32.11
N ILE A 66 -11.07 -2.78 32.63
CA ILE A 66 -11.14 -4.06 31.92
C ILE A 66 -12.60 -4.37 31.65
N GLY A 67 -12.93 -4.38 30.36
CA GLY A 67 -14.29 -4.46 29.88
C GLY A 67 -15.07 -3.17 30.11
N GLN A 68 -16.35 -3.24 29.80
CA GLN A 68 -17.26 -2.11 29.98
C GLN A 68 -17.50 -1.87 31.47
N HIS A 69 -17.30 -0.64 31.95
CA HIS A 69 -17.53 -0.23 33.34
C HIS A 69 -16.77 -1.08 34.39
N ASN A 70 -15.50 -1.42 34.16
CA ASN A 70 -14.66 -2.20 35.09
C ASN A 70 -15.21 -3.58 35.44
N LYS A 71 -16.06 -4.15 34.58
CA LYS A 71 -16.74 -5.44 34.82
C LYS A 71 -15.78 -6.56 35.21
N TRP A 72 -14.55 -6.55 34.68
CA TRP A 72 -13.59 -7.64 34.86
C TRP A 72 -12.34 -7.25 35.66
N ASN A 73 -12.31 -6.08 36.32
CA ASN A 73 -11.15 -5.67 37.13
C ASN A 73 -10.90 -6.60 38.33
N HIS A 74 -11.89 -7.38 38.76
CA HIS A 74 -11.77 -8.33 39.85
C HIS A 74 -11.11 -9.66 39.46
N LEU A 75 -10.95 -9.94 38.16
CA LEU A 75 -10.41 -11.21 37.69
C LEU A 75 -8.92 -11.31 37.95
N THR A 76 -8.47 -12.50 38.33
CA THR A 76 -7.05 -12.88 38.29
C THR A 76 -6.60 -13.11 36.84
N LEU A 77 -5.27 -13.12 36.61
CA LEU A 77 -4.73 -13.34 35.26
C LEU A 77 -5.23 -14.66 34.67
N SER A 78 -5.22 -15.74 35.46
CA SER A 78 -5.63 -17.06 35.00
C SER A 78 -7.13 -17.15 34.69
N GLU A 79 -7.97 -16.42 35.43
CA GLU A 79 -9.41 -16.31 35.10
C GLU A 79 -9.63 -15.49 33.82
N ALA A 80 -8.85 -14.42 33.62
CA ALA A 80 -8.88 -13.62 32.40
C ALA A 80 -8.45 -14.44 31.17
N GLU A 81 -7.39 -15.25 31.28
CA GLU A 81 -6.94 -16.18 30.23
C GLU A 81 -7.99 -17.23 29.88
N GLN A 82 -8.66 -17.81 30.89
CA GLN A 82 -9.76 -18.74 30.67
C GLN A 82 -10.94 -18.08 29.95
N LEU A 83 -11.28 -16.84 30.32
CA LEU A 83 -12.36 -16.10 29.68
C LEU A 83 -12.03 -15.76 28.21
N ASP A 84 -10.79 -15.36 27.93
CA ASP A 84 -10.31 -15.07 26.58
C ASP A 84 -10.28 -16.35 25.70
N SER A 85 -9.85 -17.48 26.28
CA SER A 85 -9.79 -18.78 25.59
C SER A 85 -11.17 -19.34 25.26
N ARG A 86 -12.12 -19.29 26.21
CA ARG A 86 -13.51 -19.76 26.01
C ARG A 86 -14.25 -19.03 24.89
N LYS A 87 -13.82 -17.82 24.53
CA LYS A 87 -14.38 -17.08 23.40
C LYS A 87 -13.74 -17.45 22.08
N THR A 88 -12.43 -17.69 22.07
CA THR A 88 -11.71 -18.10 20.87
C THR A 88 -12.26 -19.44 20.32
N GLU A 89 -12.65 -20.37 21.20
CA GLU A 89 -13.27 -21.65 20.82
C GLU A 89 -14.71 -21.52 20.29
N ARG A 90 -15.42 -20.42 20.58
CA ARG A 90 -16.81 -20.19 20.12
C ARG A 90 -16.90 -19.59 18.72
N ASP A 91 -15.80 -19.04 18.19
CA ASP A 91 -15.73 -18.50 16.82
C ASP A 91 -15.33 -19.58 15.78
N ASP A 92 -15.07 -20.82 16.20
CA ASP A 92 -14.94 -21.97 15.29
C ASP A 92 -16.32 -22.53 14.90
N PRO A 93 -16.65 -22.66 13.60
CA PRO A 93 -18.01 -22.90 13.12
C PRO A 93 -18.56 -24.33 13.32
N GLU A 94 -17.92 -25.19 14.11
CA GLU A 94 -18.18 -26.65 14.06
C GLU A 94 -18.69 -27.33 15.35
N VAL A 95 -19.06 -26.62 16.42
CA VAL A 95 -19.61 -27.30 17.61
C VAL A 95 -21.01 -26.82 18.00
N ASN A 96 -21.91 -27.82 17.99
CA ASN A 96 -23.35 -27.74 18.17
C ASN A 96 -23.83 -27.13 19.49
N GLN A 97 -25.00 -26.50 19.35
CA GLN A 97 -25.87 -25.91 20.36
C GLN A 97 -26.25 -26.90 21.47
N THR A 98 -26.09 -26.48 22.73
CA THR A 98 -27.08 -26.66 23.81
C THR A 98 -26.68 -25.79 25.01
N ALA A 99 -27.69 -25.29 25.74
CA ALA A 99 -27.65 -24.50 26.98
C ALA A 99 -27.47 -22.96 26.86
N ASP A 100 -28.63 -22.31 26.71
CA ASP A 100 -29.12 -21.16 27.51
C ASP A 100 -28.10 -20.50 28.46
N GLU A 101 -27.47 -19.38 28.03
CA GLU A 101 -26.94 -18.28 28.87
C GLU A 101 -26.30 -17.17 27.99
N THR A 102 -27.03 -16.05 27.84
CA THR A 102 -26.66 -14.70 27.30
C THR A 102 -25.66 -14.63 26.10
N PRO A 103 -26.11 -14.26 24.88
CA PRO A 103 -25.27 -14.32 23.67
C PRO A 103 -24.18 -13.24 23.49
N ASP A 104 -24.09 -12.20 24.31
CA ASP A 104 -23.42 -10.94 23.87
C ASP A 104 -22.58 -10.22 24.94
N SER A 105 -21.81 -10.95 25.77
CA SER A 105 -20.76 -10.25 26.53
C SER A 105 -19.67 -9.80 25.54
N PRO A 106 -19.19 -8.54 25.54
CA PRO A 106 -18.10 -8.10 24.65
C PRO A 106 -16.78 -8.86 24.91
N PRO A 107 -15.82 -8.90 23.99
CA PRO A 107 -14.51 -9.53 24.24
C PRO A 107 -13.78 -8.86 25.41
N LEU A 108 -12.88 -9.58 26.08
CA LEU A 108 -12.03 -9.00 27.12
C LEU A 108 -11.14 -7.95 26.47
N ARG A 109 -11.37 -6.69 26.84
CA ARG A 109 -10.64 -5.53 26.34
C ARG A 109 -10.14 -4.73 27.50
N ILE A 110 -8.86 -4.38 27.45
CA ILE A 110 -8.19 -3.56 28.46
C ILE A 110 -8.09 -2.15 27.90
N PHE A 111 -8.56 -1.19 28.67
CA PHE A 111 -8.51 0.23 28.34
C PHE A 111 -7.75 0.98 29.43
N VAL A 112 -7.23 2.14 29.06
CA VAL A 112 -6.69 3.12 30.01
C VAL A 112 -7.57 4.37 30.01
N SER A 113 -7.29 5.31 30.90
CA SER A 113 -8.01 6.57 30.99
C SER A 113 -8.06 7.29 29.63
N GLU A 114 -9.13 8.03 29.41
CA GLU A 114 -9.30 8.80 28.18
C GLU A 114 -8.15 9.80 28.01
N GLU A 115 -7.75 10.48 29.08
CA GLU A 115 -6.63 11.43 29.07
C GLU A 115 -5.32 10.77 28.62
N ARG A 116 -4.96 9.61 29.18
CA ARG A 116 -3.73 8.89 28.78
C ARG A 116 -3.82 8.44 27.32
N THR A 117 -4.98 7.94 26.90
CA THR A 117 -5.22 7.52 25.52
C THR A 117 -5.00 8.67 24.54
N TRP A 118 -5.57 9.84 24.83
CA TRP A 118 -5.38 11.04 24.01
C TRP A 118 -3.93 11.48 23.97
N VAL A 119 -3.26 11.61 25.11
CA VAL A 119 -1.84 12.01 25.15
C VAL A 119 -0.96 11.00 24.39
N ALA A 120 -1.22 9.71 24.53
CA ALA A 120 -0.48 8.65 23.82
C ALA A 120 -0.71 8.65 22.30
N ILE A 121 -1.87 9.10 21.82
CA ILE A 121 -2.17 9.13 20.37
C ILE A 121 -1.84 10.50 19.77
N THR A 122 -2.42 11.58 20.31
CA THR A 122 -2.35 12.93 19.75
C THR A 122 -1.20 13.77 20.32
N GLY A 123 -0.70 13.42 21.51
CA GLY A 123 0.33 14.21 22.20
C GLY A 123 -0.21 15.34 23.07
N HIS A 124 -1.53 15.41 23.26
CA HIS A 124 -2.19 16.40 24.11
C HIS A 124 -3.44 15.82 24.78
N PRO A 125 -3.98 16.46 25.84
CA PRO A 125 -5.24 16.05 26.47
C PRO A 125 -6.45 16.11 25.53
N PRO A 126 -7.61 15.53 25.91
CA PRO A 126 -8.83 15.56 25.11
C PRO A 126 -9.21 16.96 24.64
N ASP A 127 -9.28 17.14 23.33
CA ASP A 127 -9.57 18.43 22.69
C ASP A 127 -10.28 18.22 21.35
N GLU A 128 -11.61 18.22 21.39
CA GLU A 128 -12.46 18.01 20.21
C GLU A 128 -12.39 19.17 19.20
N SER A 129 -11.88 20.34 19.60
CA SER A 129 -11.65 21.45 18.67
C SER A 129 -10.49 21.17 17.71
N LYS A 130 -9.51 20.38 18.16
CA LYS A 130 -8.34 19.96 17.36
C LYS A 130 -8.58 18.67 16.61
N VAL A 131 -9.17 17.67 17.26
CA VAL A 131 -9.41 16.34 16.68
C VAL A 131 -10.87 15.97 16.89
N LEU A 132 -11.64 15.91 15.80
CA LEU A 132 -13.06 15.56 15.89
C LEU A 132 -13.23 14.09 16.31
N PRO A 133 -14.35 13.70 16.95
CA PRO A 133 -14.53 12.33 17.45
C PRO A 133 -14.30 11.23 16.40
N LEU A 134 -14.81 11.42 15.17
CA LEU A 134 -14.60 10.45 14.08
C LEU A 134 -13.16 10.46 13.56
N GLU A 135 -12.43 11.57 13.67
CA GLU A 135 -10.99 11.60 13.36
C GLU A 135 -10.19 10.86 14.44
N PHE A 136 -10.57 11.01 15.71
CA PHE A 136 -9.93 10.31 16.82
C PHE A 136 -10.10 8.78 16.73
N VAL A 137 -11.26 8.30 16.28
CA VAL A 137 -11.46 6.87 15.98
C VAL A 137 -10.48 6.38 14.91
N LEU A 138 -10.25 7.17 13.84
CA LEU A 138 -9.25 6.80 12.82
C LEU A 138 -7.84 6.81 13.40
N LEU A 139 -7.48 7.82 14.21
CA LEU A 139 -6.18 7.88 14.87
C LEU A 139 -5.94 6.70 15.80
N SER A 140 -6.95 6.24 16.54
CA SER A 140 -6.88 5.05 17.39
C SER A 140 -6.50 3.80 16.58
N VAL A 141 -7.17 3.60 15.44
CA VAL A 141 -6.87 2.46 14.55
C VAL A 141 -5.48 2.60 13.90
N ILE A 142 -5.07 3.81 13.53
CA ILE A 142 -3.75 4.06 12.92
C ILE A 142 -2.64 3.84 13.98
N ALA A 143 -2.82 4.35 15.19
CA ALA A 143 -1.87 4.23 16.30
C ALA A 143 -1.61 2.76 16.66
N SER A 144 -2.66 1.92 16.65
CA SER A 144 -2.55 0.50 16.97
C SER A 144 -1.66 -0.28 15.98
N ARG A 145 -1.39 0.25 14.78
CA ARG A 145 -0.48 -0.37 13.80
C ARG A 145 0.98 0.08 13.94
N ARG A 146 1.28 1.05 14.81
CA ARG A 146 2.62 1.63 15.03
C ARG A 146 3.34 1.97 13.72
N SER A 147 4.61 1.58 13.57
CA SER A 147 5.46 1.85 12.40
C SER A 147 5.02 1.14 11.12
N LYS A 148 4.29 0.01 11.23
CA LYS A 148 3.77 -0.73 10.08
C LYS A 148 2.75 0.09 9.28
N GLY A 149 2.03 0.99 9.96
CA GLY A 149 0.95 1.77 9.38
C GLY A 149 -0.24 0.92 8.94
N ILE A 150 -1.23 1.57 8.32
CA ILE A 150 -2.44 0.93 7.83
C ILE A 150 -2.84 1.47 6.46
N VAL A 151 -3.23 0.58 5.56
CA VAL A 151 -3.76 0.99 4.25
C VAL A 151 -5.21 1.47 4.40
N GLN A 152 -5.57 2.53 3.68
CA GLN A 152 -6.89 3.14 3.81
C GLN A 152 -8.10 2.19 3.67
N PRO A 153 -8.11 1.16 2.79
CA PRO A 153 -9.23 0.23 2.70
C PRO A 153 -9.39 -0.63 3.95
N GLU A 154 -8.29 -0.96 4.62
CA GLU A 154 -8.31 -1.69 5.90
C GLU A 154 -8.74 -0.75 7.03
N LEU A 155 -8.26 0.50 7.02
CA LEU A 155 -8.69 1.53 7.96
C LEU A 155 -10.21 1.73 7.95
N VAL A 156 -10.82 1.80 6.75
CA VAL A 156 -12.28 1.88 6.58
C VAL A 156 -12.99 0.69 7.23
N LYS A 157 -12.49 -0.53 7.03
CA LYS A 157 -13.08 -1.75 7.59
C LYS A 157 -13.01 -1.75 9.11
N LEU A 158 -11.84 -1.46 9.68
CA LEU A 158 -11.62 -1.52 11.13
C LEU A 158 -12.28 -0.36 11.88
N SER A 159 -12.40 0.82 11.25
CA SER A 159 -13.06 1.96 11.87
C SER A 159 -14.59 1.92 11.74
N GLY A 160 -15.14 1.05 10.88
CA GLY A 160 -16.58 0.98 10.60
C GLY A 160 -17.18 2.25 9.98
N GLN A 161 -16.35 3.15 9.45
CA GLN A 161 -16.80 4.45 8.92
C GLN A 161 -17.13 4.34 7.43
N ASP A 162 -17.95 5.26 6.91
CA ASP A 162 -18.25 5.31 5.47
C ASP A 162 -16.96 5.54 4.65
N LYS A 163 -16.70 4.61 3.72
CA LYS A 163 -15.59 4.63 2.76
C LYS A 163 -15.45 5.94 1.99
N ARG A 164 -16.53 6.70 1.79
CA ARG A 164 -16.52 8.00 1.08
C ARG A 164 -16.02 9.15 1.95
N SER A 165 -16.11 8.98 3.28
CA SER A 165 -15.79 10.02 4.25
C SER A 165 -14.38 9.89 4.84
N VAL A 166 -13.86 8.67 4.97
CA VAL A 166 -12.50 8.39 5.47
C VAL A 166 -11.40 9.14 4.69
N PRO A 167 -11.39 9.21 3.34
CA PRO A 167 -10.35 9.97 2.63
C PRO A 167 -10.24 11.42 3.13
N LYS A 168 -11.37 12.13 3.21
CA LYS A 168 -11.41 13.53 3.66
C LYS A 168 -10.91 13.70 5.10
N ARG A 169 -11.27 12.78 6.00
CA ARG A 169 -10.80 12.80 7.40
C ARG A 169 -9.30 12.52 7.49
N THR A 170 -8.79 11.55 6.73
CA THR A 170 -7.33 11.29 6.67
C THR A 170 -6.55 12.47 6.09
N ASP A 171 -7.10 13.18 5.09
CA ASP A 171 -6.49 14.40 4.55
C ASP A 171 -6.47 15.52 5.59
N ALA A 172 -7.52 15.65 6.40
CA ALA A 172 -7.57 16.60 7.52
C ALA A 172 -6.54 16.26 8.60
N LEU A 173 -6.46 14.99 9.01
CA LEU A 173 -5.47 14.51 9.99
C LEU A 173 -4.03 14.72 9.52
N GLN A 174 -3.75 14.48 8.23
CA GLN A 174 -2.44 14.75 7.64
C GLN A 174 -2.12 16.25 7.66
N ARG A 175 -3.05 17.11 7.24
CA ARG A 175 -2.88 18.58 7.27
C ARG A 175 -2.64 19.11 8.69
N LYS A 176 -3.30 18.51 9.68
CA LYS A 176 -3.11 18.82 11.11
C LYS A 176 -1.79 18.27 11.68
N GLY A 177 -1.07 17.44 10.94
CA GLY A 177 0.23 16.89 11.34
C GLY A 177 0.17 15.65 12.25
N TYR A 178 -0.99 15.01 12.40
CA TYR A 178 -1.13 13.82 13.26
C TYR A 178 -0.66 12.54 12.57
N ILE A 179 -0.79 12.46 11.25
CA ILE A 179 -0.41 11.28 10.47
C ILE A 179 0.44 11.64 9.27
N ASP A 180 1.34 10.74 8.92
CA ASP A 180 1.91 10.66 7.58
C ASP A 180 0.96 9.85 6.68
N LYS A 181 0.77 10.34 5.45
CA LYS A 181 -0.08 9.69 4.45
C LYS A 181 0.65 9.70 3.12
N ARG A 182 1.19 8.53 2.75
CA ARG A 182 1.92 8.33 1.50
C ARG A 182 1.18 7.42 0.52
N PRO A 183 1.25 7.69 -0.79
CA PRO A 183 0.62 6.85 -1.79
C PRO A 183 1.37 5.53 -1.93
N VAL A 184 0.61 4.43 -1.92
CA VAL A 184 1.15 3.06 -2.08
C VAL A 184 0.29 2.28 -3.07
N GLN A 185 0.87 1.24 -3.65
CA GLN A 185 0.18 0.32 -4.54
C GLN A 185 0.12 -1.05 -3.90
N THR A 186 -1.08 -1.50 -3.52
CA THR A 186 -1.30 -2.90 -3.15
C THR A 186 -1.52 -3.74 -4.41
N LYS A 187 -1.53 -5.08 -4.25
CA LYS A 187 -1.91 -6.00 -5.33
C LYS A 187 -3.22 -5.62 -6.03
N THR A 188 -4.19 -5.10 -5.27
CA THR A 188 -5.54 -4.81 -5.78
C THR A 188 -5.66 -3.38 -6.30
N ALA A 189 -5.17 -2.39 -5.56
CA ALA A 189 -5.47 -0.99 -5.84
C ALA A 189 -4.37 -0.02 -5.38
N ARG A 190 -4.30 1.12 -6.06
CA ARG A 190 -3.57 2.30 -5.60
C ARG A 190 -4.32 2.90 -4.42
N THR A 191 -3.66 3.10 -3.29
CA THR A 191 -4.26 3.63 -2.07
C THR A 191 -3.25 4.46 -1.28
N SER A 192 -3.58 4.86 -0.06
CA SER A 192 -2.65 5.54 0.84
C SER A 192 -2.35 4.66 2.05
N LEU A 193 -1.10 4.65 2.49
CA LEU A 193 -0.67 4.11 3.77
C LEU A 193 -0.66 5.25 4.78
N CYS A 194 -1.41 5.09 5.86
CA CYS A 194 -1.50 6.05 6.95
C CYS A 194 -0.68 5.54 8.13
N THR A 195 0.21 6.37 8.65
CA THR A 195 1.06 6.05 9.82
C THR A 195 1.00 7.21 10.80
N LEU A 196 0.92 6.93 12.10
CA LEU A 196 0.94 8.00 13.10
C LEU A 196 2.29 8.73 13.05
N GLN A 197 2.28 10.06 13.08
CA GLN A 197 3.47 10.88 12.83
C GLN A 197 4.65 10.53 13.75
N ARG A 198 4.38 10.19 15.01
CA ARG A 198 5.42 9.78 15.97
C ARG A 198 6.15 8.51 15.54
N PHE A 199 5.44 7.54 14.95
CA PHE A 199 6.05 6.27 14.52
C PHE A 199 6.70 6.38 13.14
N TYR A 200 6.29 7.33 12.32
CA TYR A 200 6.92 7.60 11.03
C TYR A 200 8.37 8.13 11.17
N ARG A 201 8.67 8.91 12.21
CA ARG A 201 10.03 9.39 12.45
C ARG A 201 11.00 8.28 12.89
N HIS A 202 10.49 7.24 13.54
CA HIS A 202 11.30 6.09 13.93
C HIS A 202 11.70 5.22 12.75
N THR A 203 10.89 5.14 11.68
CA THR A 203 11.27 4.41 10.46
C THR A 203 12.38 5.12 9.69
N THR A 204 12.33 6.46 9.60
CA THR A 204 13.34 7.25 8.90
C THR A 204 14.69 7.33 9.62
N SER A 205 14.72 7.23 10.96
CA SER A 205 15.95 7.31 11.76
C SER A 205 16.63 5.96 12.02
N VAL A 206 15.88 4.86 12.07
CA VAL A 206 16.42 3.53 12.44
C VAL A 206 16.54 2.58 11.24
N GLN A 207 15.93 2.88 10.09
CA GLN A 207 15.99 2.01 8.90
C GLN A 207 16.50 2.73 7.65
N THR A 208 17.82 2.83 7.54
CA THR A 208 18.55 2.90 6.24
C THR A 208 18.96 1.49 5.78
N LYS A 209 18.23 0.46 6.21
CA LYS A 209 18.30 -0.88 5.62
C LYS A 209 16.96 -1.11 4.96
N GLU A 210 16.98 -1.10 3.64
CA GLU A 210 15.89 -1.41 2.74
C GLU A 210 15.06 -2.58 3.29
N GLU A 211 13.96 -2.29 3.99
CA GLU A 211 12.94 -3.32 4.18
C GLU A 211 12.45 -3.65 2.77
N PRO A 212 12.66 -4.89 2.30
CA PRO A 212 12.27 -5.27 0.95
C PRO A 212 10.80 -4.94 0.82
N GLN A 213 10.47 -4.12 -0.18
CA GLN A 213 9.09 -3.72 -0.50
C GLN A 213 8.17 -4.87 -0.12
N SER A 214 7.36 -4.66 0.92
CA SER A 214 6.59 -5.76 1.52
C SER A 214 5.96 -6.55 0.38
N LYS A 215 6.07 -7.88 0.38
CA LYS A 215 5.79 -8.73 -0.80
C LYS A 215 4.50 -8.36 -1.57
N ASN A 216 3.52 -7.75 -0.89
CA ASN A 216 2.21 -7.36 -1.40
C ASN A 216 1.96 -5.85 -1.62
N MET A 217 2.94 -4.96 -1.39
CA MET A 217 2.77 -3.51 -1.53
C MET A 217 4.05 -2.83 -2.04
N ILE A 218 3.88 -1.93 -3.01
CA ILE A 218 4.92 -1.04 -3.53
C ILE A 218 4.69 0.36 -2.96
N ASP A 219 5.71 0.92 -2.32
CA ASP A 219 5.78 2.34 -2.04
C ASP A 219 6.23 3.09 -3.30
N PHE A 220 5.47 4.11 -3.71
CA PHE A 220 5.77 4.84 -4.94
C PHE A 220 7.04 5.69 -4.83
N ASP A 221 7.38 6.20 -3.64
CA ASP A 221 8.55 7.07 -3.48
C ASP A 221 9.83 6.26 -3.61
N SER A 222 9.90 5.13 -2.89
CA SER A 222 10.96 4.14 -3.04
C SER A 222 11.03 3.58 -4.47
N PHE A 223 9.90 3.18 -5.05
CA PHE A 223 9.85 2.67 -6.42
C PHE A 223 10.35 3.67 -7.46
N ASN A 224 9.90 4.94 -7.39
CA ASN A 224 10.34 5.97 -8.31
C ASN A 224 11.84 6.25 -8.13
N SER A 225 12.34 6.28 -6.89
CA SER A 225 13.77 6.44 -6.61
C SER A 225 14.59 5.33 -7.26
N SER A 226 14.23 4.05 -7.06
CA SER A 226 14.90 2.92 -7.72
C SER A 226 14.80 2.98 -9.24
N LEU A 227 13.62 3.30 -9.78
CA LEU A 227 13.40 3.44 -11.22
C LEU A 227 14.34 4.49 -11.84
N PHE A 228 14.44 5.68 -11.24
CA PHE A 228 15.26 6.75 -11.78
C PHE A 228 16.75 6.55 -11.54
N ASN A 229 17.15 5.85 -10.47
CA ASN A 229 18.55 5.43 -10.30
C ASN A 229 18.99 4.52 -11.45
N ILE A 230 18.19 3.50 -11.78
CA ILE A 230 18.46 2.59 -12.92
C ILE A 230 18.47 3.35 -14.24
N LEU A 231 17.49 4.24 -14.46
CA LEU A 231 17.43 5.02 -15.70
C LEU A 231 18.59 6.00 -15.83
N ARG A 232 19.14 6.52 -14.73
CA ARG A 232 20.32 7.40 -14.76
C ARG A 232 21.59 6.64 -15.13
N GLU A 233 21.71 5.39 -14.68
CA GLU A 233 22.84 4.52 -15.00
C GLU A 233 22.84 4.09 -16.47
N HIS A 234 21.71 3.61 -16.98
CA HIS A 234 21.66 3.01 -18.32
C HIS A 234 21.24 3.99 -19.43
N GLN A 235 20.53 5.09 -19.11
CA GLN A 235 19.92 6.09 -20.02
C GLN A 235 18.89 5.55 -21.03
N LEU A 236 19.14 4.38 -21.62
CA LEU A 236 18.26 3.59 -22.48
C LEU A 236 18.31 2.13 -22.03
N ILE A 237 17.17 1.57 -21.62
CA ILE A 237 17.10 0.20 -21.12
C ILE A 237 15.92 -0.56 -21.71
N ALA A 238 16.10 -1.84 -22.02
CA ALA A 238 15.00 -2.70 -22.43
C ALA A 238 14.01 -2.90 -21.27
N ARG A 239 12.72 -2.96 -21.59
CA ARG A 239 11.68 -3.09 -20.55
C ARG A 239 11.75 -4.41 -19.78
N ASN A 240 12.33 -5.46 -20.35
CA ASN A 240 12.50 -6.74 -19.66
C ASN A 240 13.63 -6.65 -18.62
N ASP A 241 14.77 -6.08 -18.99
CA ASP A 241 15.89 -5.86 -18.08
C ASP A 241 15.50 -4.89 -16.96
N LEU A 242 14.73 -3.85 -17.27
CA LEU A 242 14.19 -2.94 -16.26
C LEU A 242 13.31 -3.65 -15.23
N LYS A 243 12.52 -4.66 -15.63
CA LYS A 243 11.74 -5.48 -14.67
C LYS A 243 12.66 -6.29 -13.77
N GLN A 244 13.71 -6.89 -14.33
CA GLN A 244 14.67 -7.71 -13.60
C GLN A 244 15.44 -6.87 -12.58
N LEU A 245 15.95 -5.70 -12.98
CA LEU A 245 16.66 -4.78 -12.08
C LEU A 245 15.78 -4.24 -10.95
N LEU A 246 14.49 -4.05 -11.21
CA LEU A 246 13.52 -3.65 -10.18
C LEU A 246 13.08 -4.81 -9.26
N GLY A 247 13.55 -6.04 -9.49
CA GLY A 247 13.09 -7.23 -8.74
C GLY A 247 11.60 -7.50 -8.93
N PHE A 248 11.07 -7.18 -10.11
CA PHE A 248 9.67 -7.39 -10.44
C PHE A 248 9.51 -8.75 -11.11
N ASP A 249 9.36 -9.79 -10.29
CA ASP A 249 9.08 -11.15 -10.80
C ASP A 249 7.58 -11.38 -11.03
N ASP A 250 6.73 -10.60 -10.37
CA ASP A 250 5.29 -10.75 -10.40
C ASP A 250 4.61 -9.94 -11.52
N HIS A 251 3.65 -10.57 -12.19
CA HIS A 251 2.84 -9.94 -13.24
C HIS A 251 2.06 -8.69 -12.78
N TRP A 252 1.62 -8.61 -11.51
CA TRP A 252 0.94 -7.40 -11.01
C TRP A 252 1.89 -6.21 -10.92
N ARG A 253 3.16 -6.42 -10.52
CA ARG A 253 4.19 -5.37 -10.48
C ARG A 253 4.54 -4.89 -11.88
N TRP A 254 4.51 -5.78 -12.87
CA TRP A 254 4.65 -5.39 -14.29
C TRP A 254 3.55 -4.44 -14.72
N LYS A 255 2.29 -4.71 -14.35
CA LYS A 255 1.18 -3.79 -14.64
C LYS A 255 1.40 -2.41 -14.00
N VAL A 256 1.95 -2.38 -12.78
CA VAL A 256 2.29 -1.13 -12.09
C VAL A 256 3.38 -0.36 -12.83
N LEU A 257 4.51 -1.01 -13.17
CA LEU A 257 5.58 -0.42 -13.97
C LEU A 257 5.05 0.15 -15.29
N SER A 258 4.21 -0.63 -15.98
CA SER A 258 3.61 -0.24 -17.27
C SER A 258 2.72 0.99 -17.17
N ARG A 259 2.01 1.15 -16.05
CA ARG A 259 1.17 2.33 -15.76
C ARG A 259 2.05 3.52 -15.36
N ALA A 260 3.07 3.28 -14.56
CA ALA A 260 4.02 4.31 -14.14
C ALA A 260 4.78 4.90 -15.35
N LEU A 261 5.33 4.07 -16.23
CA LEU A 261 6.03 4.51 -17.44
C LEU A 261 5.13 5.33 -18.37
N ARG A 262 3.87 4.93 -18.54
CA ARG A 262 2.88 5.72 -19.28
C ARG A 262 2.62 7.08 -18.64
N LYS A 263 2.61 7.14 -17.31
CA LYS A 263 2.42 8.40 -16.58
C LYS A 263 3.65 9.30 -16.74
N TRP A 264 4.85 8.75 -16.53
CA TRP A 264 6.11 9.46 -16.68
C TRP A 264 6.35 9.98 -18.10
N GLU A 265 5.92 9.23 -19.12
CA GLU A 265 5.98 9.68 -20.51
C GLU A 265 5.06 10.87 -20.77
N ARG A 266 3.85 10.88 -20.19
CA ARG A 266 2.94 12.03 -20.29
C ARG A 266 3.45 13.26 -19.56
N ILE A 267 4.16 13.08 -18.45
CA ILE A 267 4.83 14.16 -17.73
C ILE A 267 6.05 14.67 -18.54
N GLY A 268 6.59 13.86 -19.45
CA GLY A 268 7.71 14.22 -20.32
C GLY A 268 9.08 13.96 -19.68
N VAL A 269 9.16 13.04 -18.72
CA VAL A 269 10.43 12.66 -18.06
C VAL A 269 11.10 11.49 -18.78
N VAL A 270 10.30 10.57 -19.34
CA VAL A 270 10.77 9.39 -20.06
C VAL A 270 10.11 9.26 -21.42
N GLN A 271 10.71 8.50 -22.32
CA GLN A 271 10.13 8.16 -23.62
C GLN A 271 10.15 6.65 -23.83
N ARG A 272 9.04 6.07 -24.31
CA ARG A 272 8.99 4.66 -24.69
C ARG A 272 9.35 4.53 -26.17
N VAL A 273 10.50 3.92 -26.45
CA VAL A 273 11.04 3.75 -27.81
C VAL A 273 11.17 2.27 -28.15
N ARG A 274 11.33 1.92 -29.43
CA ARG A 274 11.82 0.60 -29.83
C ARG A 274 13.24 0.78 -30.33
N ALA A 275 14.15 -0.05 -29.84
CA ALA A 275 15.55 -0.01 -30.22
C ALA A 275 16.03 -1.40 -30.61
N GLU A 276 17.01 -1.44 -31.49
CA GLU A 276 17.59 -2.66 -32.02
C GLU A 276 18.69 -3.17 -31.08
N SER A 277 18.65 -4.46 -30.76
CA SER A 277 19.74 -5.11 -30.01
C SER A 277 20.91 -5.46 -30.91
N GLN A 278 22.01 -5.87 -30.29
CA GLN A 278 23.16 -6.50 -30.96
C GLN A 278 22.81 -7.69 -31.86
N TYR A 279 21.62 -8.27 -31.70
CA TYR A 279 21.10 -9.41 -32.49
C TYR A 279 20.03 -9.00 -33.51
N GLU A 280 19.97 -7.73 -33.91
CA GLU A 280 19.02 -7.20 -34.91
C GLU A 280 17.53 -7.42 -34.55
N ARG A 281 17.24 -7.55 -33.26
CA ARG A 281 15.86 -7.68 -32.74
C ARG A 281 15.41 -6.35 -32.15
N MET A 282 14.18 -5.96 -32.46
CA MET A 282 13.60 -4.70 -31.98
C MET A 282 12.93 -4.87 -30.61
N HIS A 283 13.56 -4.36 -29.55
CA HIS A 283 13.07 -4.45 -28.18
C HIS A 283 12.35 -3.17 -27.75
N PRO A 284 11.24 -3.27 -26.98
CA PRO A 284 10.63 -2.12 -26.34
C PRO A 284 11.53 -1.62 -25.21
N CYS A 285 11.94 -0.36 -25.31
CA CYS A 285 12.91 0.27 -24.42
C CYS A 285 12.32 1.54 -23.78
N VAL A 286 12.95 1.97 -22.69
CA VAL A 286 12.64 3.21 -21.98
C VAL A 286 13.89 4.09 -22.04
N LYS A 287 13.74 5.30 -22.57
CA LYS A 287 14.77 6.33 -22.62
C LYS A 287 14.49 7.39 -21.56
N LEU A 288 15.49 7.76 -20.77
CA LEU A 288 15.43 8.92 -19.88
C LEU A 288 15.63 10.20 -20.70
N LEU A 289 14.73 11.18 -20.55
CA LEU A 289 14.87 12.48 -21.21
C LEU A 289 15.50 13.52 -20.29
N ARG A 290 15.13 13.49 -19.01
CA ARG A 290 15.61 14.38 -17.95
C ARG A 290 15.33 13.76 -16.59
N ASP A 291 16.01 14.22 -15.53
CA ASP A 291 15.65 13.86 -14.16
C ASP A 291 14.28 14.46 -13.75
N PRO A 292 13.51 13.77 -12.90
CA PRO A 292 12.24 14.27 -12.38
C PRO A 292 12.45 15.40 -11.36
N SER A 293 11.66 16.46 -11.48
CA SER A 293 11.56 17.53 -10.46
C SER A 293 10.55 17.18 -9.37
N GLU A 294 10.56 17.93 -8.26
CA GLU A 294 9.54 17.80 -7.20
C GLU A 294 8.11 18.01 -7.72
N GLN A 295 7.94 18.91 -8.70
CA GLN A 295 6.65 19.14 -9.35
C GLN A 295 6.22 17.91 -10.17
N ASP A 296 7.15 17.25 -10.86
CA ASP A 296 6.85 16.04 -11.61
C ASP A 296 6.45 14.88 -10.69
N LEU A 297 7.11 14.76 -9.53
CA LEU A 297 6.74 13.80 -8.49
C LEU A 297 5.33 14.10 -7.95
N ALA A 298 5.01 15.35 -7.64
CA ALA A 298 3.67 15.74 -7.22
C ALA A 298 2.60 15.37 -8.27
N LEU A 299 2.86 15.68 -9.55
CA LEU A 299 2.00 15.28 -10.68
C LEU A 299 1.88 13.75 -10.79
N PHE A 300 2.94 13.00 -10.50
CA PHE A 300 2.90 11.55 -10.44
C PHE A 300 2.04 11.01 -9.28
N HIS A 301 1.96 11.74 -8.16
CA HIS A 301 1.12 11.36 -7.02
C HIS A 301 -0.37 11.68 -7.20
N GLU A 302 -0.72 12.59 -8.12
CA GLU A 302 -2.13 12.87 -8.45
C GLU A 302 -2.88 11.63 -8.99
N PHE A 303 -4.05 11.33 -8.41
CA PHE A 303 -4.84 10.14 -8.77
C PHE A 303 -5.58 10.27 -10.10
N ASN A 304 -5.83 11.49 -10.57
CA ASN A 304 -6.67 11.73 -11.75
C ASN A 304 -5.84 12.13 -12.97
N PHE A 305 -5.79 11.24 -13.96
CA PHE A 305 -5.11 11.50 -15.23
C PHE A 305 -5.77 12.60 -16.06
N ASP A 306 -7.06 12.89 -15.86
CA ASP A 306 -7.75 13.97 -16.57
C ASP A 306 -7.30 15.35 -16.07
N VAL A 307 -6.79 15.44 -14.84
CA VAL A 307 -6.25 16.69 -14.28
C VAL A 307 -4.93 17.07 -14.97
N LEU A 308 -4.13 16.08 -15.39
CA LEU A 308 -2.92 16.28 -16.20
C LEU A 308 -3.23 16.92 -17.56
N ASN A 309 -4.36 16.55 -18.18
CA ASN A 309 -4.84 17.17 -19.42
C ASN A 309 -5.34 18.61 -19.21
N LYS A 310 -5.83 18.96 -18.00
CA LYS A 310 -6.33 20.29 -17.66
C LYS A 310 -5.21 21.28 -17.30
N HIS A 311 -4.10 20.81 -16.73
CA HIS A 311 -2.95 21.65 -16.33
C HIS A 311 -2.05 22.08 -17.50
N GLY A 312 -2.55 22.02 -18.74
CA GLY A 312 -1.82 22.57 -19.89
C GLY A 312 -0.55 21.80 -20.28
N VAL A 313 -0.33 20.58 -19.74
CA VAL A 313 0.64 19.62 -20.29
C VAL A 313 0.12 19.15 -21.64
N ARG A 314 0.20 20.03 -22.63
CA ARG A 314 -0.07 19.74 -24.04
C ARG A 314 0.94 18.68 -24.46
N SER A 315 0.52 17.42 -24.38
CA SER A 315 1.15 16.38 -25.19
C SER A 315 1.00 16.80 -26.65
N LYS A 316 2.11 17.05 -27.35
CA LYS A 316 2.18 16.85 -28.81
C LYS A 316 2.12 15.33 -29.09
N GLY A 317 1.03 14.68 -28.68
CA GLY A 317 0.85 13.25 -28.77
C GLY A 317 -0.64 12.90 -28.67
N PRO A 318 -1.18 12.07 -29.57
CA PRO A 318 -2.63 11.86 -29.66
C PRO A 318 -3.16 11.06 -28.47
N ARG A 319 -4.44 11.32 -28.12
CA ARG A 319 -5.19 10.65 -27.04
C ARG A 319 -5.09 9.12 -27.19
N LEU A 320 -4.57 8.46 -26.15
CA LEU A 320 -4.55 7.00 -26.07
C LEU A 320 -5.82 6.50 -25.40
N THR A 321 -6.65 5.79 -26.15
CA THR A 321 -7.72 4.91 -25.65
C THR A 321 -7.14 3.78 -24.80
N PRO A 322 -7.92 3.19 -23.89
CA PRO A 322 -7.50 2.02 -23.11
C PRO A 322 -7.51 0.78 -24.01
N ASP A 323 -6.47 0.60 -24.82
CA ASP A 323 -6.32 -0.62 -25.63
C ASP A 323 -5.62 -1.76 -24.87
N ARG A 324 -6.16 -2.95 -25.15
CA ARG A 324 -5.83 -4.27 -24.64
C ARG A 324 -4.36 -4.65 -24.86
N ASP A 325 -3.49 -4.39 -23.89
CA ASP A 325 -2.15 -5.02 -23.83
C ASP A 325 -2.20 -6.47 -23.29
N HIS A 326 -3.36 -7.15 -23.34
CA HIS A 326 -3.52 -8.52 -22.82
C HIS A 326 -3.58 -9.62 -23.89
N SER A 327 -3.37 -9.28 -25.17
CA SER A 327 -3.36 -10.27 -26.25
C SER A 327 -2.06 -10.16 -27.03
N MET A 328 -1.01 -10.81 -26.52
CA MET A 328 0.06 -11.48 -27.29
C MET A 328 1.09 -12.08 -26.31
N GLU A 329 0.63 -12.96 -25.42
CA GLU A 329 1.48 -13.98 -24.77
C GLU A 329 0.73 -15.32 -24.83
N VAL A 330 0.46 -15.78 -26.06
CA VAL A 330 0.19 -17.20 -26.31
C VAL A 330 1.11 -17.58 -27.47
N GLU A 331 2.38 -17.80 -27.17
CA GLU A 331 3.21 -18.60 -28.06
C GLU A 331 2.85 -20.06 -27.81
N GLY A 332 2.24 -20.68 -28.83
CA GLY A 332 2.23 -22.14 -28.94
C GLY A 332 3.66 -22.69 -28.99
N PRO A 333 3.85 -24.01 -28.82
CA PRO A 333 5.15 -24.61 -28.52
C PRO A 333 6.07 -24.54 -29.74
N SER A 334 6.80 -23.45 -29.89
CA SER A 334 7.89 -23.34 -30.84
C SER A 334 9.17 -23.81 -30.16
N LYS A 335 9.84 -24.75 -30.83
CA LYS A 335 10.96 -25.55 -30.33
C LYS A 335 12.08 -24.66 -29.77
N ARG A 336 12.22 -24.63 -28.44
CA ARG A 336 13.46 -24.22 -27.77
C ARG A 336 14.58 -25.16 -28.19
N SER A 337 15.57 -24.64 -28.91
CA SER A 337 16.94 -25.17 -28.82
C SER A 337 17.64 -24.37 -27.72
N PRO A 338 18.22 -25.03 -26.69
CA PRO A 338 18.98 -24.32 -25.67
C PRO A 338 20.37 -23.99 -26.25
N SER A 339 20.81 -22.75 -26.10
CA SER A 339 22.22 -22.41 -26.14
C SER A 339 22.60 -21.80 -24.79
N PRO A 340 23.69 -22.26 -24.17
CA PRO A 340 24.13 -21.81 -22.86
C PRO A 340 24.97 -20.54 -23.00
N GLU A 341 24.71 -19.54 -22.15
CA GLU A 341 25.55 -18.41 -21.72
C GLU A 341 24.61 -17.26 -21.31
N ASP A 342 24.15 -17.27 -20.05
CA ASP A 342 24.70 -16.47 -18.94
C ASP A 342 24.37 -14.98 -19.05
N GLY A 343 23.33 -14.56 -18.31
CA GLY A 343 23.27 -13.37 -17.44
C GLY A 343 23.71 -11.99 -17.94
N ARG A 344 24.05 -11.82 -19.22
CA ARG A 344 24.65 -10.59 -19.74
C ARG A 344 23.56 -9.70 -20.34
N MET A 345 23.43 -8.49 -19.80
CA MET A 345 22.58 -7.43 -20.37
C MET A 345 22.90 -7.22 -21.85
N ASP A 346 21.86 -7.19 -22.68
CA ASP A 346 22.00 -6.90 -24.10
C ASP A 346 22.41 -5.43 -24.31
N LEU A 347 23.48 -5.21 -25.07
CA LEU A 347 23.91 -3.88 -25.49
C LEU A 347 22.95 -3.39 -26.59
N ILE A 348 22.22 -2.31 -26.30
CA ILE A 348 21.24 -1.70 -27.21
C ILE A 348 21.91 -0.55 -27.96
N LYS A 349 21.88 -0.58 -29.30
CA LYS A 349 22.37 0.53 -30.13
C LYS A 349 21.23 1.51 -30.41
N GLU A 350 21.54 2.81 -30.34
CA GLU A 350 20.55 3.86 -30.54
C GLU A 350 20.13 3.96 -32.01
N HIS A 351 18.90 3.54 -32.31
CA HIS A 351 18.20 3.91 -33.53
C HIS A 351 16.77 4.32 -33.18
N VAL A 352 16.50 5.63 -33.24
CA VAL A 352 15.21 6.22 -32.86
C VAL A 352 14.25 6.11 -34.04
N GLY A 353 13.51 5.01 -34.11
CA GLY A 353 12.33 4.94 -34.96
C GLY A 353 11.16 5.66 -34.29
N GLU A 354 10.79 6.85 -34.77
CA GLU A 354 9.55 7.53 -34.35
C GLU A 354 8.34 6.65 -34.66
N SER A 355 7.74 6.07 -33.63
CA SER A 355 6.53 5.26 -33.79
C SER A 355 5.30 6.19 -33.85
N ALA A 356 5.05 6.78 -35.02
CA ALA A 356 3.79 7.45 -35.30
C ALA A 356 2.67 6.40 -35.28
N ARG A 357 1.79 6.47 -34.26
CA ARG A 357 0.57 5.66 -34.22
C ARG A 357 -0.37 6.15 -35.33
N ILE A 358 -0.68 5.28 -36.29
CA ILE A 358 -1.72 5.54 -37.30
C ILE A 358 -3.07 5.50 -36.57
N VAL A 359 -3.76 6.65 -36.52
CA VAL A 359 -5.05 6.79 -35.84
C VAL A 359 -6.14 6.18 -36.74
N PRO A 360 -7.08 5.40 -36.20
CA PRO A 360 -8.24 4.96 -36.96
C PRO A 360 -9.02 6.18 -37.48
N SER A 361 -9.25 6.24 -38.79
CA SER A 361 -9.94 7.35 -39.46
C SER A 361 -11.46 7.22 -39.29
N TRP A 362 -11.96 7.38 -38.06
CA TRP A 362 -13.40 7.55 -37.85
C TRP A 362 -13.77 9.02 -38.11
N THR A 363 -14.64 9.25 -39.09
CA THR A 363 -15.21 10.58 -39.37
C THR A 363 -16.71 10.58 -39.00
N PRO A 364 -17.20 11.59 -38.25
CA PRO A 364 -18.60 11.69 -37.83
C PRO A 364 -19.59 11.70 -39.01
N ASP A 365 -19.14 12.15 -40.17
CA ASP A 365 -19.97 12.38 -41.36
C ASP A 365 -20.35 11.09 -42.10
N ARG A 366 -19.84 9.93 -41.66
CA ARG A 366 -20.17 8.63 -42.24
C ARG A 366 -20.59 7.65 -41.17
N ASN A 367 -21.78 7.08 -41.32
CA ASN A 367 -22.26 6.00 -40.45
C ASN A 367 -21.28 4.81 -40.49
N LEU A 368 -20.95 4.26 -39.32
CA LEU A 368 -20.01 3.15 -39.14
C LEU A 368 -20.36 1.94 -40.02
N ASN A 369 -21.65 1.64 -40.19
CA ASN A 369 -22.11 0.52 -41.02
C ASN A 369 -21.70 0.70 -42.48
N ASN A 370 -21.78 1.92 -43.00
CA ASN A 370 -21.39 2.24 -44.38
C ASN A 370 -19.88 2.19 -44.55
N GLN A 371 -19.11 2.62 -43.55
CA GLN A 371 -17.65 2.52 -43.58
C GLN A 371 -17.18 1.06 -43.60
N ILE A 372 -17.80 0.20 -42.79
CA ILE A 372 -17.51 -1.24 -42.77
C ILE A 372 -17.89 -1.88 -44.11
N PHE A 373 -19.05 -1.51 -44.66
CA PHE A 373 -19.49 -2.00 -45.97
C PHE A 373 -18.53 -1.58 -47.10
N ASP A 374 -18.13 -0.31 -47.16
CA ASP A 374 -17.15 0.20 -48.15
C ASP A 374 -15.80 -0.54 -48.05
N ILE A 375 -15.34 -0.81 -46.83
CA ILE A 375 -14.08 -1.56 -46.58
C ILE A 375 -14.21 -3.01 -47.06
N ILE A 376 -15.31 -3.69 -46.75
CA ILE A 376 -15.55 -5.08 -47.18
C ILE A 376 -15.72 -5.14 -48.70
N GLN A 377 -16.46 -4.19 -49.29
CA GLN A 377 -16.68 -4.13 -50.74
C GLN A 377 -15.39 -3.85 -51.51
N SER A 378 -14.52 -2.98 -51.00
CA SER A 378 -13.23 -2.66 -51.64
C SER A 378 -12.17 -3.75 -51.49
N THR A 379 -12.30 -4.63 -50.48
CA THR A 379 -11.30 -5.67 -50.17
C THR A 379 -11.71 -7.08 -50.59
N GLY A 380 -12.96 -7.27 -51.00
CA GLY A 380 -13.46 -8.53 -51.55
C GLY A 380 -13.32 -9.70 -50.57
N THR A 381 -13.06 -10.91 -51.10
CA THR A 381 -12.95 -12.15 -50.31
C THR A 381 -11.59 -12.36 -49.64
N THR A 382 -10.60 -11.52 -49.94
CA THR A 382 -9.24 -11.63 -49.40
C THR A 382 -9.11 -11.12 -47.96
N GLY A 383 -10.08 -10.34 -47.48
CA GLY A 383 -10.07 -9.75 -46.14
C GLY A 383 -8.98 -8.68 -45.96
N ILE A 384 -9.08 -7.89 -44.90
CA ILE A 384 -8.10 -6.84 -44.57
C ILE A 384 -7.79 -6.85 -43.08
N THR A 385 -6.51 -6.72 -42.73
CA THR A 385 -6.09 -6.54 -41.34
C THR A 385 -6.28 -5.08 -40.93
N ASN A 386 -6.52 -4.82 -39.65
CA ASN A 386 -6.73 -3.47 -39.10
C ASN A 386 -5.60 -2.48 -39.42
N GLN A 387 -4.42 -2.96 -39.79
CA GLN A 387 -3.29 -2.10 -40.19
C GLN A 387 -3.40 -1.61 -41.63
N ALA A 388 -3.91 -2.43 -42.56
CA ALA A 388 -3.98 -2.10 -43.98
C ALA A 388 -5.22 -1.25 -44.35
N SER A 389 -6.27 -1.26 -43.51
CA SER A 389 -7.52 -0.50 -43.76
C SER A 389 -7.37 1.02 -43.65
N THR A 390 -6.26 1.51 -43.11
CA THR A 390 -6.00 2.95 -42.88
C THR A 390 -5.18 3.62 -43.98
N SER A 391 -4.61 2.84 -44.91
CA SER A 391 -3.73 3.33 -45.99
C SER A 391 -4.45 3.69 -47.29
N SER A 392 -5.74 3.40 -47.42
CA SER A 392 -6.50 3.66 -48.66
C SER A 392 -7.18 5.02 -48.61
N LYS A 393 -6.40 6.09 -48.76
CA LYS A 393 -6.83 7.43 -49.21
C LYS A 393 -5.59 8.29 -49.48
N LYS A 394 -5.16 8.29 -50.73
CA LYS A 394 -4.59 9.48 -51.37
C LYS A 394 -5.65 10.04 -52.29
#